data_AF-D4DV97-F1
#
_entry.id   AF-D4DV97-F1
#
_cell.length_a   1.000
_cell.length_b   1.000
_cell.length_c   1.000
_cell.angle_alpha   90.00
_cell.angle_beta   90.00
_cell.angle_gamma   90.00
#
_symmetry.space_group_name_H-M   'P 1'
#
loop_
_entity.id
_entity.type
_entity.pdbx_description
1 polymer ?
#
loop_
_entity_poly.entity_id
_entity_poly.type
_entity_poly.pdbx_seq_one_letter_code
_entity_poly.pdbx_strand_id
1 'polypeptide(L)'
;MKISTSWLKTGAALAAVCLLSACATKSKITADGTTDNPVFPKPYSLTFNKNRGTFPTQAELDKMRPGLTKDDIYKILGRPHYDEGLYGVREWDYLFHFYTPGVGTDPDNTSGVPDITTCQYKVIYDKHKFARSFHWNPVYPADAVCPPKEPKAEPQVIIREIVPAPQKIRQ
;
A
#
# COMPACT_ATOMS: atom_id res chain seq x y z
N MET A 1 -33.30 42.23 -38.75
CA MET A 1 -32.76 40.90 -38.40
C MET A 1 -32.46 40.89 -36.91
N LYS A 2 -33.31 40.28 -36.07
CA LYS A 2 -33.12 40.25 -34.60
C LYS A 2 -32.69 38.85 -34.19
N ILE A 3 -31.44 38.72 -33.76
CA ILE A 3 -30.86 37.46 -33.29
C ILE A 3 -31.49 37.14 -31.93
N SER A 4 -32.14 35.98 -31.83
CA SER A 4 -32.85 35.55 -30.62
C SER A 4 -31.85 35.24 -29.49
N THR A 5 -31.88 36.08 -28.45
CA THR A 5 -31.07 35.98 -27.22
C THR A 5 -31.43 34.77 -26.34
N SER A 6 -32.42 33.96 -26.75
CA SER A 6 -32.80 32.74 -26.01
C SER A 6 -31.72 31.66 -26.04
N TRP A 7 -30.87 31.63 -27.07
CA TRP A 7 -29.85 30.60 -27.24
C TRP A 7 -28.60 30.88 -26.37
N LEU A 8 -28.38 32.13 -25.98
CA LEU A 8 -27.32 32.49 -25.01
C LEU A 8 -27.66 32.05 -23.58
N LYS A 9 -28.95 32.01 -23.21
CA LYS A 9 -29.38 31.72 -21.83
C LYS A 9 -29.36 30.23 -21.51
N THR A 10 -29.61 29.36 -22.48
CA THR A 10 -29.52 27.90 -22.31
C THR A 10 -28.09 27.37 -22.39
N GLY A 11 -27.17 28.05 -23.08
CA GLY A 11 -25.75 27.67 -23.11
C GLY A 11 -25.01 27.94 -21.81
N ALA A 12 -25.37 29.00 -21.08
CA ALA A 12 -24.69 29.41 -19.84
C ALA A 12 -24.95 28.45 -18.66
N ALA A 13 -26.07 27.73 -18.63
CA ALA A 13 -26.41 26.82 -17.54
C ALA A 13 -25.62 25.49 -17.60
N LEU A 14 -25.20 25.04 -18.79
CA LEU A 14 -24.43 23.80 -18.94
C LEU A 14 -22.93 23.98 -18.61
N ALA A 15 -22.40 25.20 -18.71
CA ALA A 15 -21.00 25.50 -18.43
C ALA A 15 -20.65 25.57 -16.93
N ALA A 16 -21.66 25.73 -16.06
CA ALA A 16 -21.45 25.89 -14.61
C ALA A 16 -21.26 24.57 -13.84
N VAL A 17 -21.57 23.41 -14.44
CA VAL A 17 -21.46 22.10 -13.77
C VAL A 17 -20.05 21.47 -13.88
N CYS A 18 -19.18 22.01 -14.75
CA CYS A 18 -17.84 21.44 -14.99
C CYS A 18 -16.74 21.91 -14.01
N LEU A 19 -17.06 22.71 -12.98
CA LEU A 19 -16.04 23.34 -12.12
C LEU A 19 -15.82 22.65 -10.75
N LEU A 20 -16.44 21.49 -10.50
CA LEU A 20 -16.39 20.82 -9.17
C LEU A 20 -15.74 19.43 -9.17
N SER A 21 -14.81 19.13 -10.08
CA SER A 21 -14.10 17.83 -10.10
C SER A 21 -12.67 17.91 -9.58
N ALA A 22 -12.47 18.45 -8.37
CA ALA A 22 -11.14 18.58 -7.75
C ALA A 22 -11.09 18.06 -6.30
N CYS A 23 -11.56 16.84 -6.06
CA CYS A 23 -11.27 16.10 -4.83
C CYS A 23 -10.61 14.76 -5.20
N ALA A 24 -9.32 14.77 -5.52
CA ALA A 24 -8.60 13.56 -5.95
C ALA A 24 -7.31 13.28 -5.16
N THR A 25 -7.16 13.90 -3.99
CA THR A 25 -6.04 13.63 -3.07
C THR A 25 -6.49 13.96 -1.64
N LYS A 26 -6.41 13.00 -0.72
CA LYS A 26 -6.75 13.09 0.70
C LYS A 26 -5.72 13.95 1.44
N SER A 27 -4.44 13.75 1.14
CA SER A 27 -3.34 14.51 1.75
C SER A 27 -3.08 15.83 1.01
N LYS A 28 -2.63 16.88 1.73
CA LYS A 28 -2.06 18.07 1.07
C LYS A 28 -0.64 17.76 0.63
N ILE A 29 -0.40 17.67 -0.68
CA ILE A 29 0.89 17.25 -1.24
C ILE A 29 1.57 18.42 -1.96
N THR A 30 2.82 18.70 -1.62
CA THR A 30 3.67 19.71 -2.29
C THR A 30 3.93 19.35 -3.76
N ALA A 31 4.42 20.27 -4.60
CA ALA A 31 4.74 19.93 -6.00
C ALA A 31 5.80 18.82 -6.12
N ASP A 32 6.72 18.75 -5.18
CA ASP A 32 7.86 17.82 -5.15
C ASP A 32 7.51 16.46 -4.52
N GLY A 33 6.24 16.22 -4.19
CA GLY A 33 5.77 14.89 -3.75
C GLY A 33 6.08 14.61 -2.27
N THR A 34 5.98 15.62 -1.43
CA THR A 34 6.10 15.50 0.03
C THR A 34 4.82 15.95 0.74
N THR A 35 4.66 15.49 1.97
CA THR A 35 3.62 15.93 2.91
C THR A 35 4.14 15.73 4.33
N ASP A 36 3.85 16.69 5.22
CA ASP A 36 4.13 16.56 6.65
C ASP A 36 2.98 15.90 7.41
N ASN A 37 1.80 15.82 6.78
CA ASN A 37 0.57 15.31 7.37
C ASN A 37 -0.09 14.32 6.40
N PRO A 38 0.44 13.10 6.27
CA PRO A 38 -0.18 12.07 5.43
C PRO A 38 -1.56 11.70 6.00
N VAL A 39 -2.59 11.73 5.15
CA VAL A 39 -3.96 11.33 5.53
C VAL A 39 -4.23 9.93 4.99
N PHE A 40 -4.39 8.96 5.88
CA PHE A 40 -4.68 7.59 5.51
C PHE A 40 -6.20 7.32 5.46
N PRO A 41 -6.68 6.48 4.51
CA PRO A 41 -8.06 6.00 4.51
C PRO A 41 -8.34 5.09 5.71
N LYS A 42 -9.61 4.72 5.93
CA LYS A 42 -9.97 3.73 6.97
C LYS A 42 -9.37 2.36 6.60
N PRO A 43 -8.62 1.66 7.47
CA PRO A 43 -7.84 0.46 7.11
C PRO A 43 -8.57 -0.61 6.29
N TYR A 44 -9.81 -0.95 6.67
CA TYR A 44 -10.60 -2.00 6.04
C TYR A 44 -11.66 -1.48 5.05
N SER A 45 -11.48 -0.27 4.51
CA SER A 45 -12.32 0.27 3.42
C SER A 45 -11.64 0.11 2.06
N LEU A 46 -11.16 -1.10 1.77
CA LEU A 46 -10.42 -1.40 0.53
C LEU A 46 -11.38 -1.63 -0.64
N THR A 47 -10.86 -1.46 -1.85
CA THR A 47 -11.53 -1.88 -3.10
C THR A 47 -11.30 -3.35 -3.43
N PHE A 48 -10.48 -4.04 -2.63
CA PHE A 48 -10.13 -5.43 -2.82
C PHE A 48 -11.24 -6.36 -2.29
N ASN A 49 -11.26 -7.58 -2.82
CA ASN A 49 -12.21 -8.59 -2.38
C ASN A 49 -12.12 -8.79 -0.86
N LYS A 50 -13.29 -8.94 -0.22
CA LYS A 50 -13.44 -9.14 1.23
C LYS A 50 -12.79 -8.04 2.09
N ASN A 51 -12.53 -6.86 1.53
CA ASN A 51 -11.86 -5.76 2.23
C ASN A 51 -10.50 -6.19 2.82
N ARG A 52 -9.73 -6.99 2.08
CA ARG A 52 -8.43 -7.51 2.56
C ARG A 52 -7.23 -6.95 1.81
N GLY A 53 -6.16 -6.72 2.57
CA GLY A 53 -4.85 -6.33 2.07
C GLY A 53 -4.06 -7.51 1.51
N THR A 54 -2.77 -7.27 1.26
CA THR A 54 -1.82 -8.27 0.73
C THR A 54 -0.67 -8.50 1.71
N PHE A 55 0.14 -9.52 1.45
CA PHE A 55 1.36 -9.82 2.19
C PHE A 55 2.57 -9.53 1.30
N PRO A 56 3.12 -8.31 1.31
CA PRO A 56 4.33 -8.02 0.55
C PRO A 56 5.53 -8.72 1.17
N THR A 57 6.51 -9.05 0.35
CA THR A 57 7.82 -9.53 0.81
C THR A 57 8.71 -8.34 1.17
N GLN A 58 9.69 -8.54 2.08
CA GLN A 58 10.69 -7.51 2.35
C GLN A 58 11.47 -7.12 1.09
N ALA A 59 11.75 -8.06 0.20
CA ALA A 59 12.45 -7.79 -1.06
C ALA A 59 11.65 -6.88 -2.03
N GLU A 60 10.32 -6.89 -1.99
CA GLU A 60 9.48 -5.94 -2.73
C GLU A 60 9.54 -4.55 -2.09
N LEU A 61 9.42 -4.47 -0.76
CA LEU A 61 9.52 -3.21 -0.02
C LEU A 61 10.91 -2.56 -0.17
N ASP A 62 11.97 -3.37 -0.23
CA ASP A 62 13.35 -2.89 -0.44
C ASP A 62 13.57 -2.29 -1.82
N LYS A 63 12.71 -2.56 -2.81
CA LYS A 63 12.76 -1.90 -4.12
C LYS A 63 12.12 -0.52 -4.10
N MET A 64 11.25 -0.23 -3.12
CA MET A 64 10.52 1.03 -3.06
C MET A 64 11.47 2.20 -2.75
N ARG A 65 11.75 3.02 -3.75
CA ARG A 65 12.69 4.15 -3.68
C ARG A 65 12.14 5.38 -4.42
N PRO A 66 12.58 6.60 -4.04
CA PRO A 66 12.22 7.78 -4.81
C PRO A 66 12.65 7.66 -6.28
N GLY A 67 11.83 8.16 -7.20
CA GLY A 67 12.06 8.12 -8.64
C GLY A 67 11.36 6.98 -9.38
N LEU A 68 10.75 6.03 -8.68
CA LEU A 68 9.96 4.98 -9.33
C LEU A 68 8.72 5.55 -10.02
N THR A 69 8.38 4.97 -11.17
CA THR A 69 7.13 5.27 -11.86
C THR A 69 5.95 4.53 -11.22
N LYS A 70 4.73 4.90 -11.61
CA LYS A 70 3.52 4.15 -11.24
C LYS A 70 3.56 2.70 -11.75
N ASP A 71 4.11 2.46 -12.94
CA ASP A 71 4.18 1.12 -13.52
C ASP A 71 5.19 0.23 -12.79
N ASP A 72 6.33 0.79 -12.38
CA ASP A 72 7.29 0.08 -11.53
C ASP A 72 6.63 -0.37 -10.22
N ILE A 73 5.91 0.55 -9.57
CA ILE A 73 5.23 0.25 -8.31
C ILE A 73 4.09 -0.75 -8.54
N TYR A 74 3.37 -0.66 -9.65
CA TYR A 74 2.35 -1.64 -10.03
C TYR A 74 2.95 -3.04 -10.20
N LYS A 75 4.17 -3.13 -10.75
CA LYS A 75 4.88 -4.40 -10.86
C LYS A 75 5.41 -4.93 -9.52
N ILE A 76 5.79 -4.03 -8.60
CA ILE A 76 6.39 -4.40 -7.31
C ILE A 76 5.32 -4.74 -6.26
N LEU A 77 4.30 -3.90 -6.12
CA LEU A 77 3.29 -3.99 -5.05
C LEU A 77 1.88 -4.30 -5.57
N GLY A 78 1.70 -4.34 -6.90
CA GLY A 78 0.39 -4.44 -7.51
C GLY A 78 -0.36 -3.11 -7.53
N ARG A 79 -1.64 -3.20 -7.88
CA ARG A 79 -2.54 -2.05 -7.87
C ARG A 79 -2.73 -1.54 -6.43
N PRO A 80 -2.93 -0.24 -6.23
CA PRO A 80 -3.33 0.36 -4.96
C PRO A 80 -4.61 -0.29 -4.41
N HIS A 81 -4.71 -0.39 -3.08
CA HIS A 81 -5.80 -1.13 -2.43
C HIS A 81 -7.05 -0.28 -2.18
N TYR A 82 -6.91 1.04 -2.10
CA TYR A 82 -8.01 1.97 -1.82
C TYR A 82 -8.45 2.71 -3.09
N ASP A 83 -9.59 3.40 -2.99
CA ASP A 83 -10.00 4.34 -4.03
C ASP A 83 -9.04 5.54 -4.06
N GLU A 84 -8.69 5.91 -5.28
CA GLU A 84 -7.69 6.91 -5.61
C GLU A 84 -8.29 8.18 -6.21
N GLY A 85 -9.58 8.14 -6.55
CA GLY A 85 -10.23 9.15 -7.38
C GLY A 85 -9.89 9.01 -8.87
N LEU A 86 -10.51 9.86 -9.68
CA LEU A 86 -10.53 9.71 -11.14
C LEU A 86 -9.45 10.52 -11.87
N TYR A 87 -8.96 11.63 -11.30
CA TYR A 87 -8.09 12.57 -12.01
C TYR A 87 -6.92 13.06 -11.15
N GLY A 88 -5.73 13.14 -11.74
CA GLY A 88 -4.61 13.81 -11.09
C GLY A 88 -4.06 13.12 -9.84
N VAL A 89 -4.39 11.86 -9.56
CA VAL A 89 -3.97 11.07 -8.39
C VAL A 89 -2.46 11.18 -8.09
N ARG A 90 -2.11 11.60 -6.88
CA ARG A 90 -0.72 11.76 -6.39
C ARG A 90 -0.41 10.98 -5.13
N GLU A 91 -1.32 10.13 -4.69
CA GLU A 91 -1.09 9.22 -3.57
C GLU A 91 -1.68 7.86 -3.90
N TRP A 92 -0.94 6.80 -3.60
CA TRP A 92 -1.39 5.41 -3.66
C TRP A 92 -1.32 4.84 -2.25
N ASP A 93 -2.40 4.21 -1.81
CA ASP A 93 -2.52 3.63 -0.47
C ASP A 93 -2.63 2.11 -0.55
N TYR A 94 -2.01 1.44 0.41
CA TYR A 94 -1.99 -0.01 0.55
C TYR A 94 -2.30 -0.41 1.98
N LEU A 95 -2.89 -1.60 2.15
CA LEU A 95 -3.01 -2.29 3.43
C LEU A 95 -2.18 -3.57 3.31
N PHE A 96 -1.17 -3.70 4.15
CA PHE A 96 -0.25 -4.81 4.16
C PHE A 96 -0.32 -5.57 5.47
N HIS A 97 -0.14 -6.88 5.36
CA HIS A 97 -0.07 -7.81 6.47
C HIS A 97 1.31 -8.46 6.49
N PHE A 98 1.84 -8.65 7.69
CA PHE A 98 3.14 -9.27 7.92
C PHE A 98 3.00 -10.34 8.98
N TYR A 99 3.57 -11.52 8.76
CA TYR A 99 3.61 -12.55 9.80
C TYR A 99 4.51 -12.08 10.94
N THR A 100 3.94 -11.98 12.13
CA THR A 100 4.63 -11.50 13.34
C THR A 100 4.18 -12.35 14.53
N PRO A 101 4.95 -13.41 14.86
CA PRO A 101 4.60 -14.31 15.95
C PRO A 101 4.34 -13.59 17.28
N GLY A 102 3.26 -13.95 17.97
CA GLY A 102 2.95 -13.43 19.31
C GLY A 102 2.16 -12.12 19.33
N VAL A 103 1.82 -11.56 18.17
CA VAL A 103 0.97 -10.36 18.05
C VAL A 103 -0.52 -10.68 18.23
N GLY A 104 -0.91 -11.96 18.10
CA GLY A 104 -2.30 -12.38 18.21
C GLY A 104 -3.11 -12.07 16.95
N THR A 105 -4.44 -12.01 17.08
CA THR A 105 -5.36 -11.87 15.95
C THR A 105 -5.93 -10.47 15.87
N ASP A 106 -5.76 -9.83 14.72
CA ASP A 106 -6.39 -8.55 14.39
C ASP A 106 -7.93 -8.70 14.40
N PRO A 107 -8.65 -8.02 15.31
CA PRO A 107 -10.09 -8.21 15.50
C PRO A 107 -10.92 -7.68 14.33
N ASP A 108 -10.40 -6.70 13.58
CA ASP A 108 -11.09 -6.11 12.43
C ASP A 108 -10.76 -6.86 11.13
N ASN A 109 -9.76 -7.73 11.16
CA ASN A 109 -9.36 -8.54 10.02
C ASN A 109 -10.17 -9.83 9.91
N THR A 110 -11.06 -9.89 8.93
CA THR A 110 -11.95 -11.06 8.72
C THR A 110 -11.27 -12.26 8.07
N SER A 111 -9.93 -12.29 8.00
CA SER A 111 -9.18 -13.37 7.37
C SER A 111 -9.07 -14.65 8.18
N GLY A 112 -9.14 -14.52 9.51
CA GLY A 112 -8.81 -15.60 10.43
C GLY A 112 -7.32 -15.99 10.45
N VAL A 113 -6.43 -15.22 9.80
CA VAL A 113 -4.98 -15.46 9.86
C VAL A 113 -4.46 -14.88 11.18
N PRO A 114 -3.94 -15.71 12.10
CA PRO A 114 -3.38 -15.23 13.36
C PRO A 114 -1.97 -14.67 13.17
N ASP A 115 -1.47 -14.02 14.21
CA ASP A 115 -0.07 -13.57 14.31
C ASP A 115 0.34 -12.68 13.14
N ILE A 116 -0.48 -11.65 12.89
CA ILE A 116 -0.21 -10.67 11.84
C ILE A 116 -0.11 -9.26 12.40
N THR A 117 0.90 -8.53 11.95
CA THR A 117 0.92 -7.07 12.03
C THR A 117 0.27 -6.51 10.77
N THR A 118 -0.73 -5.65 10.92
CA THR A 118 -1.37 -4.91 9.82
C THR A 118 -0.83 -3.49 9.80
N CYS A 119 -0.34 -3.05 8.64
CA CYS A 119 0.16 -1.69 8.40
C CYS A 119 -0.49 -1.10 7.14
N GLN A 120 -0.77 0.19 7.17
CA GLN A 120 -1.00 0.95 5.96
C GLN A 120 0.32 1.50 5.42
N TYR A 121 0.43 1.54 4.10
CA TYR A 121 1.56 2.09 3.39
C TYR A 121 1.07 3.07 2.33
N LYS A 122 1.63 4.27 2.31
CA LYS A 122 1.27 5.32 1.37
C LYS A 122 2.49 5.72 0.54
N VAL A 123 2.30 5.75 -0.77
CA VAL A 123 3.26 6.27 -1.74
C VAL A 123 2.75 7.64 -2.19
N ILE A 124 3.59 8.67 -2.09
CA ILE A 124 3.30 10.02 -2.60
C ILE A 124 4.11 10.28 -3.86
N TYR A 125 3.46 10.87 -4.86
CA TYR A 125 4.04 11.21 -6.15
C TYR A 125 4.22 12.73 -6.32
N ASP A 126 5.28 13.15 -7.01
CA ASP A 126 5.43 14.53 -7.47
C ASP A 126 4.40 14.89 -8.57
N LYS A 127 4.47 16.14 -9.05
CA LYS A 127 3.64 16.60 -10.17
C LYS A 127 3.87 15.84 -11.48
N HIS A 128 5.03 15.20 -11.63
CA HIS A 128 5.44 14.41 -12.80
C HIS A 128 5.16 12.91 -12.64
N LYS A 129 4.51 12.50 -11.55
CA LYS A 129 4.12 11.11 -11.25
C LYS A 129 5.30 10.18 -10.97
N PHE A 130 6.41 10.71 -10.47
CA PHE A 130 7.46 9.91 -9.84
C PHE A 130 7.21 9.80 -8.35
N ALA A 131 7.40 8.62 -7.77
CA ALA A 131 7.30 8.41 -6.32
C ALA A 131 8.40 9.20 -5.60
N ARG A 132 8.09 9.79 -4.44
CA ARG A 132 9.01 10.68 -3.72
C ARG A 132 9.07 10.42 -2.25
N SER A 133 7.92 10.32 -1.59
CA SER A 133 7.86 10.02 -0.16
C SER A 133 6.96 8.83 0.13
N PHE A 134 7.30 8.12 1.20
CA PHE A 134 6.68 6.86 1.60
C PHE A 134 6.37 6.94 3.07
N HIS A 135 5.14 6.59 3.45
CA HIS A 135 4.65 6.77 4.81
C HIS A 135 4.02 5.47 5.30
N TRP A 136 4.29 5.14 6.55
CA TRP A 136 3.70 4.00 7.23
C TRP A 136 2.72 4.48 8.29
N ASN A 137 1.62 3.73 8.45
CA ASN A 137 0.69 3.92 9.55
C ASN A 137 0.36 2.56 10.17
N PRO A 138 0.65 2.33 11.46
CA PRO A 138 0.27 1.09 12.13
C PRO A 138 -1.26 1.01 12.25
N VAL A 139 -1.81 -0.19 11.98
CA VAL A 139 -3.24 -0.47 12.11
C VAL A 139 -3.46 -1.43 13.26
N TYR A 140 -2.72 -2.55 13.25
CA TYR A 140 -2.81 -3.55 14.31
C TYR A 140 -1.46 -4.24 14.50
N PRO A 141 -0.95 -4.30 15.74
CA PRO A 141 -1.32 -3.47 16.89
C PRO A 141 -1.18 -1.98 16.56
N ALA A 142 -1.92 -1.12 17.26
CA ALA A 142 -1.93 0.33 16.98
C ALA A 142 -0.56 0.99 17.25
N ASP A 143 0.28 0.39 18.09
CA ASP A 143 1.62 0.82 18.46
C ASP A 143 2.73 0.03 17.74
N ALA A 144 2.38 -0.77 16.73
CA ALA A 144 3.33 -1.57 15.98
C ALA A 144 4.35 -0.71 15.23
N VAL A 145 5.55 -1.28 15.05
CA VAL A 145 6.56 -0.73 14.13
C VAL A 145 6.32 -1.29 12.73
N CYS A 146 6.15 -0.39 11.76
CA CYS A 146 5.83 -0.74 10.37
C CYS A 146 6.97 -0.35 9.40
N PRO A 147 7.36 -1.24 8.47
CA PRO A 147 7.07 -2.68 8.48
C PRO A 147 7.83 -3.34 9.65
N PRO A 148 7.31 -4.45 10.20
CA PRO A 148 8.05 -5.20 11.21
C PRO A 148 9.35 -5.73 10.59
N LYS A 149 10.42 -5.74 11.37
CA LYS A 149 11.69 -6.33 10.93
C LYS A 149 11.50 -7.83 10.76
N GLU A 150 11.75 -8.36 9.56
CA GLU A 150 11.75 -9.80 9.36
C GLU A 150 12.73 -10.46 10.35
N PRO A 151 12.32 -11.53 11.06
CA PRO A 151 13.26 -12.34 11.82
C PRO A 151 14.29 -12.88 10.85
N LYS A 152 15.55 -12.46 10.99
CA LYS A 152 16.65 -13.01 10.21
C LYS A 152 16.67 -14.51 10.49
N ALA A 153 16.34 -15.32 9.49
CA ALA A 153 16.40 -16.77 9.61
C ALA A 153 17.84 -17.16 9.98
N GLU A 154 18.07 -17.53 11.23
CA GLU A 154 19.33 -18.15 11.62
C GLU A 154 19.41 -19.48 10.87
N PRO A 155 20.53 -19.78 10.18
CA PRO A 155 20.68 -21.05 9.49
C PRO A 155 20.48 -22.17 10.50
N GLN A 156 19.42 -22.97 10.32
CA GLN A 156 19.25 -24.17 11.14
C GLN A 156 20.41 -25.11 10.79
N VAL A 157 21.36 -25.26 11.71
CA VAL A 157 22.45 -26.23 11.58
C VAL A 157 21.80 -27.61 11.70
N ILE A 158 21.47 -28.21 10.56
CA ILE A 158 21.07 -29.61 10.49
C ILE A 158 22.34 -30.41 10.77
N ILE A 159 22.57 -30.74 12.05
CA ILE A 159 23.57 -31.72 12.44
C ILE A 159 23.10 -33.05 11.85
N ARG A 160 23.63 -33.42 10.68
CA ARG A 160 23.49 -34.78 10.18
C ARG A 160 24.28 -35.67 11.13
N GLU A 161 23.59 -36.38 12.00
CA GLU A 161 24.18 -37.45 12.80
C GLU A 161 24.76 -38.50 11.85
N ILE A 162 26.09 -38.55 11.77
CA ILE A 162 26.80 -39.56 10.98
C ILE A 162 26.69 -40.85 11.78
N VAL A 163 25.71 -41.71 11.44
CA VAL A 163 25.65 -43.07 11.97
C VAL A 163 26.87 -43.83 11.46
N PRO A 164 27.81 -44.25 12.33
CA PRO A 164 28.98 -44.98 11.88
C PRO A 164 28.55 -46.38 11.38
N ALA A 165 29.02 -46.74 10.19
CA ALA A 165 28.75 -48.06 9.62
C ALA A 165 29.38 -49.16 10.51
N PRO A 166 28.68 -50.29 10.74
CA PRO A 166 29.21 -51.37 11.56
C PRO A 166 30.47 -51.95 10.90
N GLN A 167 31.54 -52.06 11.68
CA GLN A 167 32.78 -52.67 11.22
C GLN A 167 32.54 -54.14 10.87
N LYS A 168 32.78 -54.51 9.62
CA LYS A 168 32.78 -55.92 9.21
C LYS A 168 33.99 -56.61 9.83
N ILE A 169 33.75 -57.43 10.84
CA ILE A 169 34.74 -58.35 11.40
C ILE A 169 34.98 -59.44 10.34
N ARG A 170 36.19 -59.51 9.78
CA ARG A 170 36.62 -60.66 8.97
C ARG A 170 37.02 -61.78 9.92
N GLN A 171 36.33 -62.91 9.83
CA GLN A 171 36.80 -64.21 10.34
C GLN A 171 37.70 -64.87 9.31
#